data_AF-A0A952ZEY5-F1
#
_entry.id   AF-A0A952ZEY5-F1
#
_cell.length_a   1.000
_cell.length_b   1.000
_cell.length_c   1.000
_cell.angle_alpha   90.00
_cell.angle_beta   90.00
_cell.angle_gamma   90.00
#
_symmetry.space_group_name_H-M   'P 1'
#
loop_
_entity.id
_entity.type
_entity.pdbx_description
1 polymer ?
#
loop_
_entity_poly.entity_id
_entity_poly.type
_entity_poly.pdbx_seq_one_letter_code
_entity_poly.pdbx_strand_id
1 'polypeptide(L)'
;MQLQPAHFPYFFYGTLMNGGKYFEHIKPYLAKIENAFVHGRLYYNEYLDEAGNPSVTAALEPAGAQRIRGHIFHALPERALEIQHLLDELEFNFHRPGAPAQPGQLGRDRVYLRNIVSCYTESGESFLAWCYLYYSAEHPLEVLIDENECIETLVEFKPITHAEFLRLRETRSKRARLAEVS
;
A
#
# COMPACT_ATOMS: atom_id res chain seq x y z
N MET A 1 27.93 24.11 -10.09
CA MET A 1 26.84 23.74 -9.16
C MET A 1 26.18 22.49 -9.71
N GLN A 2 26.44 21.32 -9.13
CA GLN A 2 25.76 20.09 -9.53
C GLN A 2 24.34 20.13 -8.93
N LEU A 3 23.33 20.13 -9.79
CA LEU A 3 21.95 19.94 -9.39
C LEU A 3 21.83 18.49 -8.90
N GLN A 4 21.82 18.31 -7.58
CA GLN A 4 21.38 17.06 -6.97
C GLN A 4 19.88 16.94 -7.29
N PRO A 5 19.40 15.82 -7.83
CA PRO A 5 17.97 15.59 -8.00
C PRO A 5 17.27 15.82 -6.65
N ALA A 6 16.14 16.52 -6.65
CA ALA A 6 15.32 16.60 -5.46
C ALA A 6 14.87 15.18 -5.11
N HIS A 7 15.41 14.62 -4.02
CA HIS A 7 15.04 13.30 -3.56
C HIS A 7 13.73 13.41 -2.77
N PHE A 8 12.63 13.12 -3.45
CA PHE A 8 11.33 12.97 -2.78
C PHE A 8 11.39 11.79 -1.81
N PRO A 9 10.87 11.94 -0.58
CA PRO A 9 10.70 10.80 0.30
C PRO A 9 9.66 9.82 -0.26
N TYR A 10 9.60 8.63 0.31
CA TYR A 10 8.61 7.61 -0.02
C TYR A 10 7.57 7.52 1.11
N PHE A 11 6.31 7.32 0.75
CA PHE A 11 5.25 7.00 1.70
C PHE A 11 4.78 5.56 1.48
N PHE A 12 4.94 4.69 2.49
CA PHE A 12 4.40 3.33 2.46
C PHE A 12 3.27 3.15 3.47
N TYR A 13 2.24 2.42 3.06
CA TYR A 13 0.99 2.20 3.81
C TYR A 13 0.60 0.71 3.90
N GLY A 14 1.43 -0.19 3.37
CA GLY A 14 1.14 -1.62 3.27
C GLY A 14 2.33 -2.50 3.68
N THR A 15 2.63 -3.50 2.87
CA THR A 15 3.63 -4.54 3.20
C THR A 15 5.09 -4.06 3.28
N LEU A 16 5.37 -2.84 2.82
CA LEU A 16 6.68 -2.17 2.94
C LEU A 16 6.80 -1.28 4.19
N MET A 17 5.74 -1.09 4.98
CA MET A 17 5.85 -0.37 6.25
C MET A 17 6.77 -1.09 7.23
N ASN A 18 7.26 -0.39 8.26
CA ASN A 18 8.00 -1.02 9.34
C ASN A 18 7.19 -2.20 9.96
N GLY A 19 7.80 -3.38 10.06
CA GLY A 19 7.14 -4.61 10.49
C GLY A 19 6.31 -5.32 9.40
N GLY A 20 6.22 -4.76 8.19
CA GLY A 20 5.60 -5.40 7.03
C GLY A 20 6.46 -6.51 6.42
N LYS A 21 5.81 -7.42 5.67
CA LYS A 21 6.45 -8.62 5.07
C LYS A 21 7.71 -8.30 4.25
N TYR A 22 7.71 -7.16 3.55
CA TYR A 22 8.80 -6.80 2.63
C TYR A 22 9.72 -5.69 3.18
N PHE A 23 9.55 -5.28 4.44
CA PHE A 23 10.32 -4.18 5.04
C PHE A 23 11.83 -4.43 5.05
N GLU A 24 12.27 -5.65 5.39
CA GLU A 24 13.69 -5.96 5.49
C GLU A 24 14.42 -5.88 4.13
N HIS A 25 13.70 -5.98 3.00
CA HIS A 25 14.29 -5.80 1.66
C HIS A 25 14.68 -4.35 1.38
N ILE A 26 13.98 -3.38 1.97
CA ILE A 26 14.18 -1.95 1.70
C ILE A 26 14.94 -1.23 2.82
N LYS A 27 14.95 -1.78 4.03
CA LYS A 27 15.61 -1.23 5.21
C LYS A 27 17.08 -0.80 5.01
N PRO A 28 17.94 -1.53 4.25
CA PRO A 28 19.33 -1.11 4.02
C PRO A 28 19.51 0.17 3.20
N TYR A 29 18.43 0.71 2.63
CA TYR A 29 18.44 1.91 1.80
C TYR A 29 17.88 3.15 2.52
N LEU A 30 17.42 3.00 3.76
CA LEU A 30 16.71 4.04 4.50
C LEU A 30 17.66 4.85 5.40
N ALA A 31 17.59 6.17 5.29
CA ALA A 31 18.29 7.11 6.17
C ALA A 31 17.45 7.50 7.39
N LYS A 32 16.14 7.69 7.20
CA LYS A 32 15.19 8.13 8.23
C LYS A 32 13.80 7.55 7.99
N ILE A 33 13.10 7.24 9.07
CA ILE A 33 11.74 6.71 9.10
C ILE A 33 10.91 7.58 10.04
N GLU A 34 9.73 8.02 9.60
CA GLU A 34 8.82 8.83 10.41
C GLU A 34 7.38 8.34 10.27
N ASN A 35 6.62 8.37 11.37
CA ASN A 35 5.19 8.11 11.33
C ASN A 35 4.49 9.24 10.59
N ALA A 36 3.60 8.86 9.67
CA ALA A 36 2.86 9.80 8.86
C ALA A 36 1.48 9.27 8.51
N PHE A 37 0.69 10.10 7.85
CA PHE A 37 -0.57 9.69 7.26
C PHE A 37 -0.84 10.40 5.93
N VAL A 38 -1.70 9.81 5.13
CA VAL A 38 -2.30 10.42 3.93
C VAL A 38 -3.80 10.47 4.10
N HIS A 39 -4.48 11.35 3.37
CA HIS A 39 -5.94 11.28 3.27
C HIS A 39 -6.34 10.36 2.12
N GLY A 40 -7.29 9.46 2.37
CA GLY A 40 -7.73 8.51 1.37
C GLY A 40 -8.59 7.39 1.93
N ARG A 41 -8.62 6.27 1.23
CA ARG A 41 -9.28 5.02 1.63
C ARG A 41 -8.31 3.87 1.45
N LEU A 42 -8.32 2.94 2.39
CA LEU A 42 -7.47 1.77 2.36
C LEU A 42 -8.32 0.51 2.14
N TYR A 43 -7.90 -0.29 1.18
CA TYR A 43 -8.54 -1.53 0.79
C TYR A 43 -7.60 -2.69 1.08
N TYR A 44 -8.16 -3.87 1.28
CA TYR A 44 -7.38 -5.09 1.41
C TYR A 44 -7.62 -5.96 0.18
N ASN A 45 -6.54 -6.53 -0.37
CA ASN A 45 -6.60 -7.38 -1.55
C ASN A 45 -5.94 -8.74 -1.27
N GLU A 46 -6.62 -9.83 -1.61
CA GLU A 46 -6.10 -11.19 -1.47
C GLU A 46 -5.17 -11.55 -2.62
N TYR A 47 -4.00 -12.12 -2.35
CA TYR A 47 -3.05 -12.61 -3.36
C TYR A 47 -2.47 -13.96 -2.96
N LEU A 48 -1.75 -14.63 -3.86
CA LEU A 48 -0.93 -15.80 -3.51
C LEU A 48 0.52 -15.35 -3.37
N ASP A 49 1.19 -15.64 -2.28
CA ASP A 49 2.60 -15.29 -2.14
C ASP A 49 3.54 -16.17 -2.99
N GLU A 50 4.85 -15.92 -2.91
CA GLU A 50 5.87 -16.65 -3.68
C GLU A 50 5.87 -18.16 -3.41
N ALA A 51 5.43 -18.58 -2.23
CA ALA A 51 5.28 -19.98 -1.86
C ALA A 51 3.91 -20.56 -2.28
N GLY A 52 3.09 -19.77 -2.99
CA GLY A 52 1.75 -20.15 -3.44
C GLY A 52 0.68 -20.09 -2.34
N ASN A 53 0.98 -19.48 -1.17
CA ASN A 53 0.04 -19.44 -0.06
C ASN A 53 -0.88 -18.21 -0.14
N PRO A 54 -2.18 -18.34 0.16
CA PRO A 54 -3.07 -17.19 0.29
C PRO A 54 -2.55 -16.16 1.31
N SER A 55 -2.48 -14.92 0.88
CA SER A 55 -1.94 -13.77 1.61
C SER A 55 -2.76 -12.52 1.32
N VAL A 56 -2.51 -11.43 2.06
CA VAL A 56 -3.27 -10.19 1.96
C VAL A 56 -2.32 -8.99 1.83
N THR A 57 -2.62 -8.10 0.89
CA THR A 57 -1.95 -6.81 0.70
C THR A 57 -2.94 -5.65 0.84
N ALA A 58 -2.46 -4.42 0.72
CA ALA A 58 -3.26 -3.21 0.89
C ALA A 58 -3.24 -2.35 -0.39
N ALA A 59 -4.36 -1.75 -0.74
CA ALA A 59 -4.47 -0.79 -1.83
C ALA A 59 -4.96 0.55 -1.29
N LEU A 60 -4.24 1.63 -1.62
CA LEU A 60 -4.63 2.99 -1.26
C LEU A 60 -5.32 3.68 -2.43
N GLU A 61 -6.48 4.25 -2.17
CA GLU A 61 -7.10 5.25 -3.02
C GLU A 61 -6.91 6.63 -2.36
N PRO A 62 -6.15 7.56 -2.97
CA PRO A 62 -5.88 8.88 -2.40
C PRO A 62 -7.07 9.84 -2.58
N ALA A 63 -8.29 9.35 -2.35
CA ALA A 63 -9.52 10.14 -2.37
C ALA A 63 -10.35 9.80 -1.12
N GLY A 64 -10.84 10.83 -0.44
CA GLY A 64 -11.64 10.68 0.79
C GLY A 64 -11.04 11.42 1.98
N ALA A 65 -11.77 11.40 3.10
CA ALA A 65 -11.41 12.15 4.31
C ALA A 65 -10.64 11.33 5.35
N GLN A 66 -10.65 9.99 5.28
CA GLN A 66 -10.02 9.14 6.29
C GLN A 66 -8.50 9.33 6.28
N ARG A 67 -7.89 9.26 7.46
CA ARG A 67 -6.44 9.35 7.62
C ARG A 67 -5.87 7.93 7.55
N ILE A 68 -5.08 7.63 6.53
CA ILE A 68 -4.42 6.33 6.38
C ILE A 68 -3.01 6.45 6.95
N ARG A 69 -2.75 5.80 8.08
CA ARG A 69 -1.44 5.72 8.74
C ARG A 69 -0.47 4.98 7.83
N GLY A 70 0.73 5.52 7.76
CA GLY A 70 1.86 4.94 7.06
C GLY A 70 3.17 5.49 7.61
N HIS A 71 4.21 5.36 6.81
CA HIS A 71 5.54 5.86 7.16
C HIS A 71 6.13 6.66 6.02
N ILE A 72 6.75 7.79 6.35
CA ILE A 72 7.62 8.54 5.44
C ILE A 72 9.03 8.00 5.57
N PHE A 73 9.65 7.73 4.42
CA PHE A 73 10.96 7.15 4.30
C PHE A 73 11.86 8.04 3.46
N HIS A 74 12.99 8.42 4.04
CA HIS A 74 14.05 9.12 3.32
C HIS A 74 15.10 8.11 2.91
N ALA A 75 15.38 8.04 1.61
CA ALA A 75 16.47 7.21 1.09
C ALA A 75 17.82 7.81 1.47
N LEU A 76 18.84 6.94 1.62
CA LEU A 76 20.24 7.36 1.61
C LEU A 76 20.53 8.06 0.27
N PRO A 77 21.06 9.30 0.26
CA PRO A 77 21.24 10.07 -0.99
C PRO A 77 22.02 9.31 -2.06
N GLU A 78 23.07 8.61 -1.67
CA GLU A 78 23.95 7.83 -2.54
C GLU A 78 23.30 6.56 -3.11
N ARG A 79 22.17 6.11 -2.53
CA ARG A 79 21.42 4.92 -2.98
C ARG A 79 20.02 5.24 -3.49
N ALA A 80 19.68 6.52 -3.64
CA ALA A 80 18.31 6.93 -3.94
C ALA A 80 17.78 6.36 -5.27
N LEU A 81 18.64 6.25 -6.29
CA LEU A 81 18.27 5.62 -7.56
C LEU A 81 18.14 4.09 -7.46
N GLU A 82 19.00 3.45 -6.66
CA GLU A 82 18.96 1.99 -6.45
C GLU A 82 17.67 1.56 -5.78
N ILE A 83 17.27 2.24 -4.70
CA ILE A 83 16.01 1.94 -4.01
C ILE A 83 14.81 2.28 -4.89
N GLN A 84 14.89 3.34 -5.69
CA GLN A 84 13.82 3.69 -6.61
C GLN A 84 13.59 2.58 -7.65
N HIS A 85 14.67 2.03 -8.20
CA HIS A 85 14.61 0.92 -9.15
C HIS A 85 14.10 -0.37 -8.48
N LEU A 86 14.63 -0.71 -7.30
CA LEU A 86 14.18 -1.88 -6.53
C LEU A 86 12.68 -1.82 -6.23
N LEU A 87 12.18 -0.67 -5.78
CA LEU A 87 10.77 -0.48 -5.49
C LEU A 87 9.92 -0.59 -6.76
N ASP A 88 10.35 0.02 -7.86
CA ASP A 88 9.66 -0.13 -9.15
C ASP A 88 9.59 -1.59 -9.57
N GLU A 89 10.68 -2.36 -9.44
CA GLU A 89 10.68 -3.77 -9.78
C GLU A 89 9.78 -4.61 -8.87
N LEU A 90 9.83 -4.39 -7.55
CA LEU A 90 9.01 -5.13 -6.57
C LEU A 90 7.52 -4.86 -6.76
N GLU A 91 7.15 -3.60 -6.96
CA GLU A 91 5.77 -3.13 -6.99
C GLU A 91 5.13 -3.30 -8.37
N PHE A 92 5.90 -3.10 -9.46
CA PHE A 92 5.42 -3.35 -10.82
C PHE A 92 5.26 -4.85 -11.12
N ASN A 93 6.17 -5.67 -10.60
CA ASN A 93 6.08 -7.13 -10.74
C ASN A 93 5.39 -7.80 -9.55
N PHE A 94 4.71 -7.02 -8.69
CA PHE A 94 3.97 -7.56 -7.58
C PHE A 94 3.03 -8.66 -8.10
N HIS A 95 3.23 -9.89 -7.65
CA HIS A 95 2.41 -11.03 -8.06
C HIS A 95 2.52 -11.48 -9.54
N ARG A 96 3.64 -11.24 -10.24
CA ARG A 96 3.94 -11.96 -11.50
C ARG A 96 4.62 -13.30 -11.21
N PRO A 97 3.93 -14.45 -11.17
CA PRO A 97 4.60 -15.75 -11.08
C PRO A 97 5.44 -15.98 -12.35
N GLY A 98 6.66 -16.50 -12.17
CA GLY A 98 7.73 -16.57 -13.17
C GLY A 98 7.42 -17.34 -14.47
N ALA A 99 6.84 -16.64 -15.44
CA ALA A 99 7.09 -16.80 -16.87
C ALA A 99 6.80 -15.45 -17.57
N PRO A 100 7.54 -15.07 -18.63
CA PRO A 100 7.23 -13.87 -19.39
C PRO A 100 5.78 -13.94 -19.88
N ALA A 101 5.02 -12.86 -19.70
CA ALA A 101 3.64 -12.76 -20.14
C ALA A 101 3.53 -13.27 -21.58
N GLN A 102 2.77 -14.35 -21.80
CA GLN A 102 2.56 -14.85 -23.16
C GLN A 102 1.79 -13.78 -23.94
N PRO A 103 2.19 -13.46 -25.19
CA PRO A 103 1.48 -12.49 -26.00
C PRO A 103 0.03 -12.98 -26.20
N GLY A 104 -0.93 -12.27 -25.58
CA GLY A 104 -2.35 -12.64 -25.55
C GLY A 104 -2.91 -12.98 -24.16
N GLN A 105 -2.08 -13.09 -23.13
CA GLN A 105 -2.52 -13.15 -21.73
C GLN A 105 -2.35 -11.79 -21.05
N LEU A 106 -3.25 -10.84 -21.35
CA LEU A 106 -3.48 -9.62 -20.57
C LEU A 106 -4.22 -9.93 -19.24
N GLY A 107 -4.02 -11.13 -18.70
CA GLY A 107 -4.81 -11.67 -17.59
C GLY A 107 -3.98 -11.74 -16.34
N ARG A 108 -4.33 -10.89 -15.36
CA ARG A 108 -3.79 -10.73 -13.99
C ARG A 108 -2.74 -9.63 -13.79
N ASP A 109 -2.98 -8.44 -14.36
CA ASP A 109 -2.17 -7.24 -14.10
C ASP A 109 -2.56 -6.56 -12.77
N ARG A 110 -2.04 -7.08 -11.66
CA ARG A 110 -2.03 -6.35 -10.39
C ARG A 110 -0.74 -5.57 -10.32
N VAL A 111 -0.79 -4.30 -10.69
CA VAL A 111 0.42 -3.48 -10.81
C VAL A 111 0.30 -2.34 -9.82
N TYR A 112 1.28 -2.20 -8.94
CA TYR A 112 1.41 -0.97 -8.19
C TYR A 112 2.22 0.02 -9.02
N LEU A 113 1.64 1.19 -9.29
CA LEU A 113 2.29 2.25 -10.04
C LEU A 113 2.72 3.36 -9.08
N ARG A 114 3.94 3.84 -9.26
CA ARG A 114 4.45 4.98 -8.50
C ARG A 114 3.68 6.24 -8.89
N ASN A 115 3.17 6.94 -7.89
CA ASN A 115 2.52 8.23 -7.99
C ASN A 115 2.99 9.15 -6.85
N ILE A 116 2.65 10.43 -6.91
CA ILE A 116 2.94 11.40 -5.84
C ILE A 116 1.70 11.57 -4.98
N VAL A 117 1.87 11.51 -3.66
CA VAL A 117 0.81 11.80 -2.69
C VAL A 117 1.26 12.90 -1.72
N SER A 118 0.29 13.64 -1.20
CA SER A 118 0.50 14.55 -0.07
C SER A 118 0.35 13.78 1.24
N CYS A 119 1.43 13.69 2.01
CA CYS A 119 1.45 13.05 3.30
C CYS A 119 1.81 14.05 4.41
N TYR A 120 1.36 13.75 5.61
CA TYR A 120 1.47 14.62 6.77
C TYR A 120 2.07 13.84 7.94
N THR A 121 3.04 14.42 8.63
CA THR A 121 3.55 13.85 9.89
C THR A 121 2.56 14.14 11.02
N GLU A 122 2.69 13.41 12.13
CA GLU A 122 1.91 13.70 13.34
C GLU A 122 2.25 15.08 13.94
N SER A 123 3.43 15.64 13.64
CA SER A 123 3.86 16.99 14.02
C SER A 123 3.26 18.10 13.15
N GLY A 124 2.53 17.76 12.07
CA GLY A 124 1.86 18.71 11.19
C GLY A 124 2.70 19.18 9.99
N GLU A 125 3.86 18.58 9.75
CA GLU A 125 4.65 18.85 8.54
C GLU A 125 4.03 18.14 7.34
N SER A 126 4.03 18.80 6.18
CA SER A 126 3.50 18.24 4.93
C SER A 126 4.62 17.94 3.95
N PHE A 127 4.56 16.77 3.32
CA PHE A 127 5.51 16.33 2.31
C PHE A 127 4.76 15.90 1.04
N LEU A 128 5.39 16.13 -0.11
CA LEU A 128 5.08 15.37 -1.32
C LEU A 128 5.99 14.13 -1.32
N ALA A 129 5.41 12.95 -1.41
CA ALA A 129 6.14 11.69 -1.35
C ALA A 129 5.76 10.77 -2.51
N TRP A 130 6.73 9.99 -2.96
CA TRP A 130 6.49 8.86 -3.84
C TRP A 130 5.69 7.78 -3.11
N CYS A 131 4.66 7.26 -3.75
CA CYS A 131 3.80 6.23 -3.20
C CYS A 131 3.38 5.25 -4.29
N TYR A 132 3.32 3.98 -3.96
CA TYR A 132 2.93 2.93 -4.89
C TYR A 132 1.44 2.66 -4.73
N LEU A 133 0.65 3.04 -5.73
CA LEU A 133 -0.81 2.90 -5.72
C LEU A 133 -1.23 1.70 -6.55
N TYR A 134 -2.19 0.94 -6.03
CA TYR A 134 -2.70 -0.24 -6.71
C TYR A 134 -3.47 0.16 -7.98
N TYR A 135 -3.10 -0.42 -9.10
CA TYR A 135 -3.75 -0.29 -10.38
C TYR A 135 -4.11 -1.68 -10.91
N SER A 136 -5.40 -1.93 -11.14
CA SER A 136 -5.89 -3.15 -11.77
C SER A 136 -6.89 -2.77 -12.86
N ALA A 137 -6.72 -3.34 -14.05
CA ALA A 137 -7.64 -3.13 -15.17
C ALA A 137 -8.96 -3.90 -15.02
N GLU A 138 -9.01 -4.93 -14.15
CA GLU A 138 -10.10 -5.92 -14.16
C GLU A 138 -10.65 -6.32 -12.78
N HIS A 139 -10.11 -5.82 -11.67
CA HIS A 139 -10.57 -6.22 -10.32
C HIS A 139 -11.02 -5.01 -9.51
N PRO A 140 -12.32 -4.89 -9.17
CA PRO A 140 -12.78 -3.86 -8.25
C PRO A 140 -12.16 -4.08 -6.86
N LEU A 141 -11.69 -2.99 -6.24
CA LEU A 141 -11.18 -2.99 -4.88
C LEU A 141 -12.28 -3.40 -3.90
N GLU A 142 -12.05 -4.41 -3.05
CA GLU A 142 -13.01 -4.77 -2.01
C GLU A 142 -12.84 -3.84 -0.78
N VAL A 143 -13.91 -3.10 -0.46
CA VAL A 143 -13.97 -2.15 0.67
C VAL A 143 -14.04 -2.89 2.00
N LEU A 144 -12.90 -3.01 2.67
CA LEU A 144 -12.80 -3.52 4.03
C LEU A 144 -12.63 -2.43 5.10
N ILE A 145 -13.00 -1.18 4.83
CA ILE A 145 -13.16 -0.13 5.86
C ILE A 145 -14.53 0.51 5.66
N ASP A 146 -15.38 0.44 6.69
CA ASP A 146 -16.76 0.91 6.63
C ASP A 146 -16.78 2.43 6.36
N GLU A 147 -17.57 2.87 5.38
CA GLU A 147 -17.73 4.29 5.05
C GLU A 147 -18.40 5.08 6.18
N ASN A 148 -19.02 4.39 7.15
CA ASN A 148 -19.74 5.00 8.26
C ASN A 148 -18.90 5.24 9.53
N GLU A 149 -17.64 4.80 9.58
CA GLU A 149 -16.73 5.13 10.69
C GLU A 149 -16.00 6.46 10.46
N CYS A 150 -16.70 7.55 10.80
CA CYS A 150 -16.22 8.87 11.22
C CYS A 150 -15.00 9.53 10.51
N ILE A 151 -15.16 10.82 10.17
CA ILE A 151 -14.27 11.71 9.41
C ILE A 151 -12.89 11.98 10.10
N GLU A 152 -12.61 11.36 11.25
CA GLU A 152 -11.33 11.50 11.98
C GLU A 152 -10.67 10.16 12.35
N THR A 153 -11.15 9.04 11.82
CA THR A 153 -10.59 7.72 12.16
C THR A 153 -9.25 7.53 11.45
N LEU A 154 -8.19 7.36 12.23
CA LEU A 154 -6.89 6.96 11.72
C LEU A 154 -6.89 5.45 11.44
N VAL A 155 -6.78 5.08 10.18
CA VAL A 155 -6.79 3.68 9.73
C VAL A 155 -5.38 3.24 9.41
N GLU A 156 -4.98 2.09 9.91
CA GLU A 156 -3.66 1.51 9.67
C GLU A 156 -3.80 0.15 8.99
N PHE A 157 -2.92 -0.13 8.03
CA PHE A 157 -2.74 -1.50 7.56
C PHE A 157 -2.20 -2.35 8.70
N LYS A 158 -3.02 -3.28 9.18
CA LYS A 158 -2.57 -4.36 10.05
C LYS A 158 -2.15 -5.54 9.19
N PRO A 159 -0.91 -6.06 9.34
CA PRO A 159 -0.55 -7.35 8.78
C PRO A 159 -1.51 -8.39 9.34
N ILE A 160 -2.39 -8.91 8.48
CA ILE A 160 -3.36 -9.94 8.83
C ILE A 160 -3.14 -11.15 7.94
N THR A 161 -3.35 -12.33 8.50
CA THR A 161 -3.39 -13.57 7.74
C THR A 161 -4.63 -13.59 6.84
N HIS A 162 -4.58 -14.39 5.77
CA HIS A 162 -5.75 -14.62 4.94
C HIS A 162 -6.95 -15.16 5.74
N ALA A 163 -6.72 -16.03 6.74
CA ALA A 163 -7.77 -16.53 7.62
C ALA A 163 -8.43 -15.41 8.46
N GLU A 164 -7.66 -14.45 8.95
CA GLU A 164 -8.19 -13.29 9.68
C GLU A 164 -8.96 -12.34 8.75
N PHE A 165 -8.47 -12.12 7.54
CA PHE A 165 -9.19 -11.36 6.51
C PHE A 165 -10.57 -11.97 6.22
N LEU A 166 -10.64 -13.29 6.00
CA LEU A 166 -11.92 -13.98 5.76
C LEU A 166 -12.88 -13.83 6.93
N ARG A 167 -12.40 -13.95 8.17
CA ARG A 167 -13.23 -13.73 9.38
C ARG A 167 -13.78 -12.31 9.46
N LEU A 168 -12.97 -11.31 9.14
CA LEU A 168 -13.41 -9.90 9.13
C LEU A 168 -14.47 -9.66 8.05
N ARG A 169 -14.25 -10.19 6.85
CA ARG A 169 -15.19 -10.11 5.71
C ARG A 169 -16.54 -10.75 6.03
N GLU A 170 -16.54 -11.95 6.63
CA GLU A 170 -17.76 -12.65 7.05
C GLU A 170 -18.52 -11.87 8.13
N THR A 171 -17.81 -11.35 9.14
CA THR A 171 -18.41 -10.60 10.25
C THR A 171 -19.13 -9.34 9.74
N ARG A 172 -18.54 -8.64 8.77
CA ARG A 172 -19.16 -7.47 8.14
C ARG A 172 -20.37 -7.82 7.29
N SER A 173 -20.25 -8.87 6.48
CA SER A 173 -21.37 -9.37 5.67
C SER A 173 -22.58 -9.71 6.54
N LYS A 174 -22.35 -10.27 7.74
CA LYS A 174 -23.40 -10.51 8.74
C LYS A 174 -23.98 -9.22 9.32
N ARG A 175 -23.14 -8.23 9.67
CA ARG A 175 -23.61 -6.93 10.20
C ARG A 175 -24.46 -6.15 9.18
N ALA A 176 -24.03 -6.09 7.92
CA ALA A 176 -24.77 -5.43 6.86
C ALA A 176 -26.18 -6.03 6.68
N ARG A 177 -26.28 -7.37 6.64
CA ARG A 177 -27.57 -8.07 6.57
C ARG A 177 -28.47 -7.82 7.79
N LEU A 178 -27.90 -7.62 8.99
CA LEU A 178 -28.68 -7.32 10.19
C LEU A 178 -29.20 -5.87 10.18
N ALA A 179 -28.44 -4.94 9.61
CA ALA A 179 -28.86 -3.53 9.48
C ALA A 179 -29.98 -3.35 8.44
N GLU A 180 -30.06 -4.20 7.41
CA GLU A 180 -31.13 -4.16 6.40
C GLU A 180 -32.48 -4.73 6.90
N VAL A 181 -32.48 -5.45 8.02
CA VAL A 181 -33.67 -6.11 8.60
C VAL A 181 -34.21 -5.34 9.82
N SER A 182 -33.55 -4.25 10.23
CA SER A 182 -33.93 -3.38 11.35
C SER A 182 -34.58 -2.09 10.87
#